data_AF-A0AAV0AZ40-F1
#
_entry.id   AF-A0AAV0AZ40-F1
#
_cell.length_a   1.000
_cell.length_b   1.000
_cell.length_c   1.000
_cell.angle_alpha   90.00
_cell.angle_beta   90.00
_cell.angle_gamma   90.00
#
_symmetry.space_group_name_H-M   'P 1'
#
loop_
_entity.id
_entity.type
_entity.pdbx_description
1 polymer ?
#
loop_
_entity_poly.entity_id
_entity_poly.type
_entity_poly.pdbx_seq_one_letter_code
_entity_poly.pdbx_strand_id
1 'polypeptide(L)'
;MDGFEIRLQLVSILRKLTSSQNSIQTSARFMLKHQNRYGEDLWDCLVEECEKASLNSRINVLYLIDSLLIISSTNSTLLAPSSTKPQLSSQIDDQHHQKKQIAQLTYGDLIRRDIIKLIESIVPINFKKKGLLNLMSTQQVLKNWRNQLGLIERFVDLELIENLDKTLKERKSILAEAEADAEVLDNDFLDFSKREILDRIDDDRERHKRLRERIWILPIPPLSSFQPKPNVNSLTINYSNHRSATLLYRAIKSTLIRNNSSVAQPSSATSLKLPNLDFDSTISLECDQLINSQLEHVDHQRDKITE
;
A
#
# COMPACT_ATOMS: atom_id res chain seq x y z
N MET A 1 -32.31 1.75 6.07
CA MET A 1 -32.19 2.60 4.87
C MET A 1 -32.71 1.84 3.68
N ASP A 2 -33.52 2.51 2.89
CA ASP A 2 -34.02 2.01 1.61
C ASP A 2 -32.92 2.08 0.53
N GLY A 3 -33.03 1.27 -0.53
CA GLY A 3 -32.01 1.18 -1.59
C GLY A 3 -31.76 2.51 -2.30
N PHE A 4 -32.82 3.30 -2.53
CA PHE A 4 -32.70 4.62 -3.15
C PHE A 4 -31.88 5.60 -2.30
N GLU A 5 -32.11 5.61 -0.98
CA GLU A 5 -31.38 6.45 -0.04
C GLU A 5 -29.88 6.10 -0.04
N ILE A 6 -29.57 4.81 -0.03
CA ILE A 6 -28.19 4.30 -0.07
C ILE A 6 -27.48 4.71 -1.37
N ARG A 7 -28.17 4.65 -2.51
CA ARG A 7 -27.64 5.11 -3.80
C ARG A 7 -27.35 6.62 -3.77
N LEU A 8 -28.27 7.43 -3.25
CA LEU A 8 -28.08 8.88 -3.17
C LEU A 8 -26.90 9.25 -2.25
N GLN A 9 -26.74 8.53 -1.14
CA GLN A 9 -25.58 8.67 -0.27
C GLN A 9 -24.28 8.30 -1.00
N LEU A 10 -24.25 7.20 -1.75
CA LEU A 10 -23.09 6.82 -2.57
C LEU A 10 -22.72 7.94 -3.55
N VAL A 11 -23.68 8.47 -4.31
CA VAL A 11 -23.44 9.59 -5.25
C VAL A 11 -22.86 10.80 -4.52
N SER A 12 -23.35 11.13 -3.32
CA SER A 12 -22.78 12.22 -2.53
C SER A 12 -21.33 11.96 -2.08
N ILE A 13 -20.97 10.70 -1.84
CA ILE A 13 -19.60 10.31 -1.47
C ILE A 13 -18.70 10.35 -2.72
N LEU A 14 -19.16 9.79 -3.84
CA LEU A 14 -18.42 9.75 -5.10
C LEU A 14 -18.14 11.15 -5.68
N ARG A 15 -19.06 12.10 -5.51
CA ARG A 15 -18.81 13.52 -5.88
C ARG A 15 -17.66 14.17 -5.11
N LYS A 16 -17.27 13.61 -3.97
CA LYS A 16 -16.13 14.05 -3.15
C LYS A 16 -14.93 13.10 -3.26
N LEU A 17 -14.97 12.17 -4.21
CA LEU A 17 -13.88 11.24 -4.48
C LEU A 17 -12.69 12.00 -5.07
N THR A 18 -11.62 12.08 -4.28
CA THR A 18 -10.35 12.67 -4.70
C THR A 18 -9.29 11.59 -4.72
N SER A 19 -8.06 11.96 -5.10
CA SER A 19 -6.95 11.03 -4.97
C SER A 19 -6.71 10.63 -3.50
N SER A 20 -7.11 11.43 -2.49
CA SER A 20 -6.87 11.21 -1.04
C SER A 20 -7.16 9.78 -0.57
N GLN A 21 -6.23 9.22 0.22
CA GLN A 21 -6.39 7.87 0.79
C GLN A 21 -7.67 7.79 1.66
N ASN A 22 -7.96 8.87 2.37
CA ASN A 22 -9.17 8.99 3.19
C ASN A 22 -10.45 8.99 2.36
N SER A 23 -10.48 9.68 1.22
CA SER A 23 -11.66 9.72 0.35
C SER A 23 -11.90 8.35 -0.31
N ILE A 24 -10.83 7.71 -0.82
CA ILE A 24 -10.89 6.35 -1.37
C ILE A 24 -11.40 5.36 -0.33
N GLN A 25 -10.79 5.33 0.87
CA GLN A 25 -11.18 4.37 1.91
C GLN A 25 -12.58 4.62 2.45
N THR A 26 -13.01 5.88 2.58
CA THR A 26 -14.38 6.21 3.00
C THR A 26 -15.39 5.66 2.00
N SER A 27 -15.13 5.84 0.71
CA SER A 27 -15.98 5.31 -0.37
C SER A 27 -16.01 3.79 -0.37
N ALA A 28 -14.85 3.14 -0.28
CA ALA A 28 -14.75 1.68 -0.23
C ALA A 28 -15.49 1.09 0.99
N ARG A 29 -15.28 1.67 2.19
CA ARG A 29 -15.97 1.22 3.41
C ARG A 29 -17.48 1.36 3.30
N PHE A 30 -17.98 2.45 2.70
CA PHE A 30 -19.41 2.64 2.49
C PHE A 30 -20.01 1.55 1.59
N MET A 31 -19.34 1.24 0.47
CA MET A 31 -19.78 0.20 -0.46
C MET A 31 -19.75 -1.19 0.18
N LEU A 32 -18.66 -1.53 0.89
CA LEU A 32 -18.52 -2.82 1.57
C LEU A 32 -19.54 -3.00 2.70
N LYS A 33 -19.86 -1.94 3.43
CA LYS A 33 -20.86 -1.97 4.52
C LYS A 33 -22.25 -2.40 4.03
N HIS A 34 -22.62 -2.03 2.81
CA HIS A 34 -23.94 -2.27 2.25
C HIS A 34 -23.96 -3.35 1.14
N GLN A 35 -22.83 -4.00 0.91
CA GLN A 35 -22.61 -4.98 -0.17
C GLN A 35 -23.60 -6.15 -0.13
N ASN A 36 -23.89 -6.69 1.06
CA ASN A 36 -24.73 -7.89 1.19
C ASN A 36 -26.17 -7.70 0.68
N ARG A 37 -26.70 -6.47 0.70
CA ARG A 37 -28.09 -6.19 0.30
C ARG A 37 -28.18 -5.37 -0.99
N TYR A 38 -27.27 -4.43 -1.19
CA TYR A 38 -27.33 -3.45 -2.29
C TYR A 38 -26.07 -3.48 -3.17
N GLY A 39 -25.26 -4.54 -3.12
CA GLY A 39 -23.95 -4.57 -3.78
C GLY A 39 -24.01 -4.39 -5.30
N GLU A 40 -24.95 -5.05 -5.99
CA GLU A 40 -25.16 -4.88 -7.44
C GLU A 40 -25.61 -3.45 -7.76
N ASP A 41 -26.64 -2.93 -7.07
CA ASP A 41 -27.14 -1.57 -7.28
C ASP A 41 -26.06 -0.50 -7.02
N LEU A 42 -25.22 -0.70 -6.01
CA LEU A 42 -24.10 0.18 -5.68
C LEU A 42 -23.00 0.12 -6.73
N TRP A 43 -22.75 -1.06 -7.29
CA TRP A 43 -21.80 -1.24 -8.38
C TRP A 43 -22.29 -0.56 -9.65
N ASP A 44 -23.54 -0.79 -10.05
CA ASP A 44 -24.16 -0.14 -11.21
C ASP A 44 -24.15 1.38 -11.05
N CYS A 45 -24.45 1.87 -9.85
CA CYS A 45 -24.33 3.30 -9.55
C CYS A 45 -22.89 3.81 -9.69
N LEU A 46 -21.88 3.06 -9.25
CA LEU A 46 -20.47 3.46 -9.40
C LEU A 46 -20.07 3.54 -10.88
N VAL A 47 -20.47 2.56 -11.69
CA VAL A 47 -20.19 2.51 -13.13
C VAL A 47 -20.87 3.68 -13.83
N GLU A 48 -22.16 3.94 -13.53
CA GLU A 48 -22.92 5.06 -14.07
C GLU A 48 -22.29 6.42 -13.72
N GLU A 49 -21.85 6.60 -12.47
CA GLU A 49 -21.17 7.82 -12.06
C GLU A 49 -19.79 7.96 -12.73
N CYS A 50 -19.07 6.87 -12.97
CA CYS A 50 -17.79 6.88 -13.68
C CYS A 50 -17.94 7.37 -15.13
N GLU A 51 -19.00 6.96 -15.84
CA GLU A 51 -19.27 7.40 -17.21
C GLU A 51 -19.56 8.90 -17.29
N LYS A 52 -20.23 9.47 -16.30
CA LYS A 52 -20.56 10.91 -16.24
C LYS A 52 -19.42 11.77 -15.70
N ALA A 53 -18.41 11.16 -15.07
CA ALA A 53 -17.35 11.86 -14.38
C ALA A 53 -16.30 12.45 -15.33
N SER A 54 -15.65 13.53 -14.87
CA SER A 54 -14.48 14.10 -15.55
C SER A 54 -13.31 13.12 -15.62
N LEU A 55 -12.38 13.32 -16.54
CA LEU A 55 -11.25 12.41 -16.74
C LEU A 55 -10.41 12.23 -15.46
N ASN A 56 -10.22 13.31 -14.69
CA ASN A 56 -9.54 13.22 -13.40
C ASN A 56 -10.33 12.39 -12.37
N SER A 57 -11.65 12.54 -12.34
CA SER A 57 -12.49 11.78 -11.42
C SER A 57 -12.54 10.28 -11.80
N ARG A 58 -12.51 9.96 -13.10
CA ARG A 58 -12.46 8.56 -13.59
C ARG A 58 -11.22 7.81 -13.10
N ILE A 59 -10.05 8.44 -13.08
CA ILE A 59 -8.86 7.79 -12.51
C ILE A 59 -8.98 7.60 -10.99
N ASN A 60 -9.65 8.51 -10.28
CA ASN A 60 -9.90 8.35 -8.85
C ASN A 60 -10.85 7.16 -8.59
N VAL A 61 -11.83 6.92 -9.48
CA VAL A 61 -12.67 5.71 -9.47
C VAL A 61 -11.84 4.45 -9.68
N LEU A 62 -10.83 4.46 -10.55
CA LEU A 62 -9.92 3.31 -10.71
C LEU A 62 -9.18 2.96 -9.41
N TYR A 63 -8.72 3.97 -8.66
CA TYR A 63 -8.09 3.73 -7.35
C TYR A 63 -9.08 3.24 -6.29
N LEU A 64 -10.36 3.63 -6.39
CA LEU A 64 -11.42 3.04 -5.58
C LEU A 64 -11.64 1.57 -5.92
N ILE A 65 -11.68 1.22 -7.21
CA ILE A 65 -11.79 -0.16 -7.70
C ILE A 65 -10.61 -1.01 -7.22
N ASP A 66 -9.38 -0.48 -7.33
CA ASP A 66 -8.17 -1.11 -6.78
C ASP A 66 -8.33 -1.41 -5.28
N SER A 67 -8.77 -0.43 -4.49
CA SER A 67 -9.03 -0.63 -3.07
C SER A 67 -10.12 -1.69 -2.80
N LEU A 68 -11.20 -1.73 -3.60
CA LEU A 68 -12.26 -2.71 -3.44
C LEU A 68 -11.77 -4.14 -3.76
N LEU A 69 -10.96 -4.30 -4.82
CA LEU A 69 -10.33 -5.57 -5.18
C LEU A 69 -9.40 -6.08 -4.06
N ILE A 70 -8.51 -5.21 -3.57
CA ILE A 70 -7.55 -5.56 -2.50
C ILE A 70 -8.29 -5.95 -1.21
N ILE A 71 -9.33 -5.21 -0.83
CA ILE A 71 -10.09 -5.54 0.38
C ILE A 71 -10.89 -6.85 0.18
N SER A 72 -11.45 -7.06 -1.01
CA SER A 72 -12.21 -8.28 -1.32
C SER A 72 -11.34 -9.53 -1.33
N SER A 73 -10.07 -9.44 -1.76
CA SER A 73 -9.14 -10.57 -1.73
C SER A 73 -8.68 -10.90 -0.32
N THR A 74 -8.33 -9.90 0.47
CA THR A 74 -7.86 -10.09 1.87
C THR A 74 -8.94 -10.61 2.81
N ASN A 75 -10.18 -10.12 2.72
CA ASN A 75 -11.29 -10.57 3.58
C ASN A 75 -11.63 -12.05 3.41
N SER A 76 -11.36 -12.62 2.23
CA SER A 76 -11.69 -14.02 1.97
C SER A 76 -10.59 -14.99 2.39
N THR A 77 -9.34 -14.54 2.48
CA THR A 77 -8.26 -15.32 3.11
C THR A 77 -8.53 -15.53 4.61
N LEU A 78 -9.20 -14.59 5.28
CA LEU A 78 -9.54 -14.67 6.71
C LEU A 78 -10.77 -15.54 7.01
N LEU A 79 -11.56 -15.90 6.00
CA LEU A 79 -12.78 -16.71 6.13
C LEU A 79 -12.61 -18.15 5.61
N ALA A 80 -11.39 -18.58 5.29
CA ALA A 80 -11.12 -20.00 5.07
C ALA A 80 -11.53 -20.77 6.35
N PRO A 81 -12.53 -21.67 6.29
CA PRO A 81 -12.96 -22.40 7.46
C PRO A 81 -11.79 -23.26 7.93
N SER A 82 -11.20 -22.87 9.06
CA SER A 82 -10.42 -23.80 9.85
C SER A 82 -11.36 -24.93 10.26
N SER A 83 -11.17 -26.07 9.59
CA SER A 83 -11.60 -27.42 9.96
C SER A 83 -12.15 -27.52 11.39
N THR A 84 -13.48 -27.46 11.51
CA THR A 84 -14.17 -27.94 12.70
C THR A 84 -14.20 -29.47 12.65
N LYS A 85 -13.90 -30.08 13.80
CA LYS A 85 -13.69 -31.51 14.02
C LYS A 85 -14.84 -32.38 13.47
N PRO A 86 -14.56 -33.62 13.03
CA PRO A 86 -15.61 -34.57 12.67
C PRO A 86 -16.28 -35.08 13.96
N GLN A 87 -17.55 -34.70 14.18
CA GLN A 87 -18.41 -35.39 15.13
C GLN A 87 -19.41 -36.27 14.38
N LEU A 88 -19.29 -37.56 14.66
CA LEU A 88 -20.17 -38.64 14.27
C LEU A 88 -21.43 -38.59 15.15
N SER A 89 -22.63 -38.45 14.58
CA SER A 89 -23.87 -39.12 15.06
C SER A 89 -25.11 -38.78 14.20
N SER A 90 -25.65 -39.85 13.61
CA SER A 90 -27.07 -40.22 13.42
C SER A 90 -28.14 -39.17 13.05
N GLN A 91 -28.64 -39.33 11.81
CA GLN A 91 -30.04 -39.42 11.35
C GLN A 91 -31.17 -38.81 12.21
N ILE A 92 -31.97 -37.92 11.60
CA ILE A 92 -33.44 -38.05 11.33
C ILE A 92 -34.05 -36.65 11.00
N ASP A 93 -34.97 -36.68 10.02
CA ASP A 93 -36.04 -35.73 9.64
C ASP A 93 -35.81 -34.54 8.68
N ASP A 94 -36.38 -34.76 7.49
CA ASP A 94 -37.06 -33.86 6.56
C ASP A 94 -37.54 -32.51 7.11
N GLN A 95 -37.11 -31.41 6.48
CA GLN A 95 -37.98 -30.46 5.77
C GLN A 95 -37.16 -29.64 4.75
N HIS A 96 -37.61 -29.66 3.49
CA HIS A 96 -37.13 -28.84 2.38
C HIS A 96 -37.20 -27.33 2.72
N HIS A 97 -36.10 -26.76 3.18
CA HIS A 97 -35.78 -25.35 2.94
C HIS A 97 -34.61 -25.32 1.97
N GLN A 98 -34.85 -24.85 0.75
CA GLN A 98 -33.79 -24.42 -0.16
C GLN A 98 -33.02 -23.28 0.50
N LYS A 99 -32.07 -23.63 1.38
CA LYS A 99 -30.91 -22.81 1.69
C LYS A 99 -30.03 -22.88 0.44
N LYS A 100 -30.47 -22.20 -0.62
CA LYS A 100 -29.57 -21.76 -1.69
C LYS A 100 -28.52 -20.97 -0.93
N GLN A 101 -27.32 -21.53 -0.79
CA GLN A 101 -26.17 -20.78 -0.28
C GLN A 101 -26.12 -19.55 -1.17
N ILE A 102 -26.55 -18.40 -0.65
CA ILE A 102 -26.44 -17.13 -1.35
C ILE A 102 -24.93 -16.94 -1.40
N ALA A 103 -24.32 -17.26 -2.54
CA ALA A 103 -22.93 -16.93 -2.78
C ALA A 103 -22.80 -15.45 -2.41
N GLN A 104 -21.97 -15.18 -1.41
CA GLN A 104 -21.81 -13.84 -0.89
C GLN A 104 -21.23 -13.01 -2.04
N LEU A 105 -22.08 -12.19 -2.67
CA LEU A 105 -21.71 -11.34 -3.79
C LEU A 105 -20.43 -10.58 -3.43
N THR A 106 -19.38 -10.69 -4.24
CA THR A 106 -18.16 -9.91 -4.06
C THR A 106 -18.02 -8.87 -5.16
N TYR A 107 -17.59 -7.65 -4.81
CA TYR A 107 -17.29 -6.65 -5.82
C TYR A 107 -16.21 -7.13 -6.79
N GLY A 108 -15.34 -8.07 -6.40
CA GLY A 108 -14.33 -8.63 -7.29
C GLY A 108 -14.92 -9.33 -8.52
N ASP A 109 -16.05 -10.04 -8.37
CA ASP A 109 -16.72 -10.70 -9.50
C ASP A 109 -17.33 -9.68 -10.48
N LEU A 110 -17.92 -8.61 -9.93
CA LEU A 110 -18.50 -7.51 -10.72
C LEU A 110 -17.42 -6.72 -11.44
N ILE A 111 -16.31 -6.46 -10.76
CA ILE A 111 -15.13 -5.80 -11.34
C ILE A 111 -14.60 -6.65 -12.49
N ARG A 112 -14.41 -7.97 -12.29
CA ARG A 112 -13.94 -8.87 -13.36
C ARG A 112 -14.85 -8.82 -14.60
N ARG A 113 -16.17 -8.78 -14.42
CA ARG A 113 -17.17 -8.69 -15.50
C ARG A 113 -17.02 -7.39 -16.30
N ASP A 114 -16.84 -6.27 -15.63
CA ASP A 114 -16.95 -4.94 -16.23
C ASP A 114 -15.60 -4.22 -16.43
N ILE A 115 -14.47 -4.81 -16.02
CA ILE A 115 -13.16 -4.15 -16.00
C ILE A 115 -12.72 -3.66 -17.38
N ILE A 116 -13.01 -4.42 -18.44
CA ILE A 116 -12.66 -4.01 -19.80
C ILE A 116 -13.34 -2.68 -20.12
N LYS A 117 -14.68 -2.64 -20.00
CA LYS A 117 -15.50 -1.43 -20.22
C LYS A 117 -15.06 -0.26 -19.35
N LEU A 118 -14.73 -0.52 -18.09
CA LEU A 118 -14.23 0.50 -17.17
C LEU A 118 -12.92 1.10 -17.65
N ILE A 119 -11.97 0.28 -18.11
CA ILE A 119 -10.70 0.77 -18.66
C ILE A 119 -10.93 1.58 -19.94
N GLU A 120 -11.89 1.21 -20.78
CA GLU A 120 -12.27 2.02 -21.95
C GLU A 120 -12.85 3.38 -21.55
N SER A 121 -13.62 3.43 -20.46
CA SER A 121 -14.14 4.68 -19.91
C SER A 121 -13.04 5.53 -19.26
N ILE A 122 -12.10 4.92 -18.54
CA ILE A 122 -11.02 5.64 -17.83
C ILE A 122 -9.95 6.19 -18.79
N VAL A 123 -9.66 5.44 -19.85
CA VAL A 123 -8.73 5.82 -20.94
C VAL A 123 -9.54 5.89 -22.24
N PRO A 124 -10.34 6.95 -22.42
CA PRO A 124 -11.24 7.05 -23.55
C PRO A 124 -10.52 7.47 -24.83
N ILE A 125 -10.93 6.90 -25.96
CA ILE A 125 -10.44 7.26 -27.30
C ILE A 125 -11.14 8.49 -27.89
N ASN A 126 -12.39 8.75 -27.48
CA ASN A 126 -13.20 9.86 -28.00
C ASN A 126 -12.74 11.23 -27.47
N PHE A 127 -11.93 11.25 -26.41
CA PHE A 127 -11.36 12.49 -25.85
C PHE A 127 -10.02 12.88 -26.52
N LYS A 128 -9.74 12.37 -27.73
CA LYS A 128 -8.48 12.59 -28.46
C LYS A 128 -7.28 12.35 -27.53
N LYS A 129 -6.23 13.15 -27.62
CA LYS A 129 -5.01 13.06 -26.81
C LYS A 129 -5.26 13.12 -25.29
N LYS A 130 -6.41 13.64 -24.84
CA LYS A 130 -6.70 13.78 -23.40
C LYS A 130 -6.81 12.42 -22.71
N GLY A 131 -7.26 11.36 -23.41
CA GLY A 131 -7.27 10.01 -22.85
C GLY A 131 -5.90 9.55 -22.33
N LEU A 132 -4.81 10.05 -22.93
CA LEU A 132 -3.44 9.72 -22.53
C LEU A 132 -3.08 10.20 -21.12
N LEU A 133 -3.78 11.20 -20.55
CA LEU A 133 -3.50 11.69 -19.20
C LEU A 133 -3.64 10.59 -18.13
N ASN A 134 -4.52 9.62 -18.35
CA ASN A 134 -4.75 8.52 -17.41
C ASN A 134 -3.97 7.24 -17.76
N LEU A 135 -3.33 7.18 -18.93
CA LEU A 135 -2.73 5.95 -19.45
C LEU A 135 -1.65 5.40 -18.51
N MET A 136 -0.69 6.25 -18.11
CA MET A 136 0.42 5.82 -17.26
C MET A 136 -0.06 5.37 -15.87
N SER A 137 -1.00 6.12 -15.28
CA SER A 137 -1.59 5.76 -13.98
C SER A 137 -2.35 4.44 -14.06
N THR A 138 -3.09 4.21 -15.14
CA THR A 138 -3.85 2.98 -15.38
C THR A 138 -2.91 1.78 -15.56
N GLN A 139 -1.86 1.93 -16.38
CA GLN A 139 -0.83 0.89 -16.56
C GLN A 139 -0.14 0.55 -15.23
N GLN A 140 0.15 1.55 -14.40
CA GLN A 140 0.76 1.30 -13.09
C GLN A 140 -0.17 0.48 -12.17
N VAL A 141 -1.48 0.73 -12.19
CA VAL A 141 -2.47 -0.05 -11.42
C VAL A 141 -2.50 -1.50 -11.92
N LEU A 142 -2.56 -1.74 -13.24
CA LEU A 142 -2.54 -3.10 -13.79
C LEU A 142 -1.23 -3.83 -13.46
N LYS A 143 -0.09 -3.14 -13.54
CA LYS A 143 1.20 -3.69 -13.13
C LYS A 143 1.20 -4.07 -11.65
N ASN A 144 0.58 -3.26 -10.79
CA ASN A 144 0.44 -3.58 -9.37
C ASN A 144 -0.44 -4.81 -9.17
N TRP A 145 -1.57 -4.95 -9.88
CA TRP A 145 -2.43 -6.14 -9.82
C TRP A 145 -1.70 -7.40 -10.27
N ARG A 146 -0.88 -7.31 -11.32
CA ARG A 146 -0.02 -8.42 -11.79
C ARG A 146 0.95 -8.94 -10.72
N ASN A 147 1.32 -8.11 -9.75
CA ASN A 147 2.23 -8.50 -8.67
C ASN A 147 1.50 -9.02 -7.43
N GLN A 148 0.17 -9.04 -7.42
CA GLN A 148 -0.65 -9.46 -6.29
C GLN A 148 -1.30 -10.82 -6.57
N LEU A 149 -0.64 -11.89 -6.11
CA LEU A 149 -1.10 -13.28 -6.32
C LEU A 149 -2.56 -13.51 -5.89
N GLY A 150 -2.97 -12.96 -4.74
CA GLY A 150 -4.33 -13.12 -4.24
C GLY A 150 -5.42 -12.44 -5.11
N LEU A 151 -5.06 -11.46 -5.95
CA LEU A 151 -5.98 -10.92 -6.95
C LEU A 151 -6.04 -11.82 -8.19
N ILE A 152 -4.89 -12.32 -8.62
CA ILE A 152 -4.76 -13.14 -9.83
C ILE A 152 -5.51 -14.46 -9.68
N GLU A 153 -5.34 -15.14 -8.56
CA GLU A 153 -5.94 -16.46 -8.33
C GLU A 153 -7.46 -16.43 -8.26
N ARG A 154 -8.06 -15.25 -8.06
CA ARG A 154 -9.47 -15.14 -7.70
C ARG A 154 -10.31 -14.25 -8.59
N PHE A 155 -9.78 -13.11 -9.01
CA PHE A 155 -10.57 -12.08 -9.68
C PHE A 155 -10.00 -11.68 -11.03
N VAL A 156 -8.67 -11.54 -11.15
CA VAL A 156 -8.05 -10.96 -12.34
C VAL A 156 -6.94 -11.87 -12.88
N ASP A 157 -7.34 -12.91 -13.61
CA ASP A 157 -6.41 -13.88 -14.20
C ASP A 157 -5.35 -13.20 -15.10
N LEU A 158 -4.19 -13.84 -15.27
CA LEU A 158 -3.09 -13.27 -16.08
C LEU A 158 -3.53 -12.95 -17.52
N GLU A 159 -4.35 -13.81 -18.14
CA GLU A 159 -4.87 -13.58 -19.50
C GLU A 159 -5.70 -12.30 -19.58
N LEU A 160 -6.52 -12.02 -18.55
CA LEU A 160 -7.30 -10.80 -18.49
C LEU A 160 -6.39 -9.57 -18.37
N ILE A 161 -5.36 -9.61 -17.50
CA ILE A 161 -4.39 -8.51 -17.37
C ILE A 161 -3.66 -8.25 -18.69
N GLU A 162 -3.23 -9.31 -19.38
CA GLU A 162 -2.54 -9.19 -20.67
C GLU A 162 -3.44 -8.62 -21.76
N ASN A 163 -4.72 -9.01 -21.79
CA ASN A 163 -5.72 -8.42 -22.68
C ASN A 163 -5.94 -6.93 -22.38
N LEU A 164 -6.02 -6.54 -21.10
CA LEU A 164 -6.13 -5.13 -20.71
C LEU A 164 -4.90 -4.31 -21.12
N ASP A 165 -3.69 -4.84 -20.92
CA ASP A 165 -2.44 -4.21 -21.36
C ASP A 165 -2.37 -4.05 -22.88
N LYS A 166 -2.81 -5.07 -23.64
CA LYS A 166 -2.93 -4.99 -25.10
C LYS A 166 -3.87 -3.86 -25.51
N THR A 167 -5.05 -3.80 -24.89
CA THR A 167 -6.04 -2.77 -25.18
C THR A 167 -5.50 -1.36 -24.89
N LEU A 168 -4.74 -1.17 -23.80
CA LEU A 168 -4.09 0.11 -23.50
C LEU A 168 -3.01 0.49 -24.52
N LYS A 169 -2.24 -0.49 -25.03
CA LYS A 169 -1.23 -0.26 -26.08
C LYS A 169 -1.89 0.14 -27.40
N GLU A 170 -2.96 -0.53 -27.80
CA GLU A 170 -3.75 -0.17 -28.99
C GLU A 170 -4.29 1.26 -28.87
N ARG A 171 -4.87 1.60 -27.72
CA ARG A 171 -5.32 2.98 -27.43
C ARG A 171 -4.19 3.99 -27.50
N LYS A 172 -3.00 3.66 -26.97
CA LYS A 172 -1.83 4.53 -27.08
C LYS A 172 -1.48 4.83 -28.55
N SER A 173 -1.51 3.80 -29.42
CA SER A 173 -1.23 3.97 -30.86
C SER A 173 -2.24 4.90 -31.51
N ILE A 174 -3.54 4.62 -31.33
CA ILE A 174 -4.64 5.42 -31.89
C ILE A 174 -4.53 6.89 -31.48
N LEU A 175 -4.23 7.13 -30.20
CA LEU A 175 -4.16 8.49 -29.65
C LEU A 175 -2.87 9.23 -30.02
N ALA A 176 -1.77 8.51 -30.24
CA ALA A 176 -0.50 9.08 -30.71
C ALA A 176 -0.55 9.43 -32.21
N GLU A 177 -1.18 8.59 -33.03
CA GLU A 177 -1.32 8.83 -34.48
C GLU A 177 -2.19 10.05 -34.81
N ALA A 178 -3.03 10.50 -33.88
CA ALA A 178 -3.79 11.76 -33.98
C ALA A 178 -2.91 13.04 -33.91
N GLU A 179 -1.58 12.93 -34.02
CA GLU A 179 -0.60 14.02 -33.95
C GLU A 179 -0.46 14.88 -35.21
N ALA A 180 -1.04 14.49 -36.34
CA ALA A 180 -0.74 15.14 -37.63
C ALA A 180 -1.36 16.55 -37.84
N ASP A 181 -2.31 17.00 -37.02
CA ASP A 181 -2.97 18.30 -37.20
C ASP A 181 -2.53 19.33 -36.15
N ALA A 182 -1.45 20.04 -36.44
CA ALA A 182 -0.78 20.98 -35.54
C ALA A 182 -1.60 22.22 -35.14
N GLU A 183 -2.67 22.58 -35.87
CA GLU A 183 -3.50 23.76 -35.59
C GLU A 183 -4.55 23.55 -34.47
N VAL A 184 -4.75 22.31 -34.01
CA VAL A 184 -5.77 21.95 -32.99
C VAL A 184 -5.22 22.01 -31.54
N LEU A 185 -3.89 22.11 -31.37
CA LEU A 185 -3.21 22.04 -30.08
C LEU A 185 -3.52 23.19 -29.11
N ASP A 186 -3.80 24.38 -29.63
CA ASP A 186 -4.08 25.57 -28.80
C ASP A 186 -5.53 25.59 -28.28
N ASN A 187 -6.44 24.88 -28.96
CA ASN A 187 -7.84 24.74 -28.53
C ASN A 187 -8.05 23.64 -27.47
N ASP A 188 -7.14 22.67 -27.36
CA ASP A 188 -7.31 21.54 -26.43
C ASP A 188 -7.13 21.94 -24.94
N PHE A 189 -6.38 23.03 -24.66
CA PHE A 189 -6.28 23.63 -23.32
C PHE A 189 -7.46 24.56 -22.98
N LEU A 190 -8.20 25.05 -23.98
CA LEU A 190 -9.39 25.89 -23.77
C LEU A 190 -10.60 25.08 -23.29
N ASP A 191 -10.59 23.78 -23.53
CA ASP A 191 -11.68 22.86 -23.14
C ASP A 191 -11.73 22.54 -21.64
N PHE A 192 -10.61 22.67 -20.92
CA PHE A 192 -10.58 22.41 -19.48
C PHE A 192 -10.72 23.71 -18.70
N SER A 193 -11.64 23.73 -17.74
CA SER A 193 -11.71 24.84 -16.80
C SER A 193 -10.40 24.94 -16.00
N LYS A 194 -9.94 26.17 -15.73
CA LYS A 194 -8.80 26.42 -14.84
C LYS A 194 -8.91 25.66 -13.51
N ARG A 195 -10.13 25.51 -12.99
CA ARG A 195 -10.41 24.74 -11.77
C ARG A 195 -10.08 23.26 -11.95
N GLU A 196 -10.52 22.66 -13.05
CA GLU A 196 -10.26 21.24 -13.33
C GLU A 196 -8.77 20.95 -13.53
N ILE A 197 -8.05 21.86 -14.18
CA ILE A 197 -6.58 21.77 -14.32
C ILE A 197 -5.91 21.80 -12.94
N LEU A 198 -6.29 22.73 -12.07
CA LEU A 198 -5.74 22.83 -10.72
C LEU A 198 -6.07 21.59 -9.87
N ASP A 199 -7.33 21.15 -9.90
CA ASP A 199 -7.77 19.94 -9.20
C ASP A 199 -6.97 18.71 -9.68
N ARG A 200 -6.69 18.62 -10.98
CA ARG A 200 -5.84 17.55 -11.55
C ARG A 200 -4.40 17.64 -11.04
N ILE A 201 -3.80 18.83 -11.03
CA ILE A 201 -2.43 19.04 -10.55
C ILE A 201 -2.32 18.65 -9.07
N ASP A 202 -3.29 19.07 -8.26
CA ASP A 202 -3.31 18.76 -6.83
C ASP A 202 -3.47 17.25 -6.59
N ASP A 203 -4.36 16.60 -7.34
CA ASP A 203 -4.53 15.15 -7.28
C ASP A 203 -3.26 14.39 -7.72
N ASP A 204 -2.55 14.86 -8.76
CA ASP A 204 -1.29 14.26 -9.19
C ASP A 204 -0.18 14.45 -8.16
N ARG A 205 -0.08 15.63 -7.53
CA ARG A 205 0.85 15.88 -6.41
C ARG A 205 0.59 14.93 -5.25
N GLU A 206 -0.68 14.79 -4.92
CA GLU A 206 -1.14 14.00 -3.78
C GLU A 206 -1.01 12.48 -4.07
N ARG A 207 -1.16 12.01 -5.32
CA ARG A 207 -0.75 10.66 -5.75
C ARG A 207 0.74 10.40 -5.59
N HIS A 208 1.57 11.31 -6.08
CA HIS A 208 3.03 11.20 -5.99
C HIS A 208 3.51 11.19 -4.54
N LYS A 209 2.85 11.96 -3.68
CA LYS A 209 3.11 11.94 -2.24
C LYS A 209 2.89 10.54 -1.67
N ARG A 210 1.75 9.89 -1.94
CA ARG A 210 1.46 8.51 -1.47
C ARG A 210 2.49 7.49 -1.90
N LEU A 211 2.91 7.54 -3.16
CA LEU A 211 3.94 6.62 -3.66
C LEU A 211 5.22 6.68 -2.82
N ARG A 212 5.51 7.85 -2.23
CA ARG A 212 6.72 8.07 -1.42
C ARG A 212 6.53 7.88 0.09
N GLU A 213 5.30 7.85 0.59
CA GLU A 213 5.00 7.73 2.03
C GLU A 213 5.63 6.49 2.68
N ARG A 214 5.80 5.39 1.90
CA ARG A 214 6.33 4.12 2.40
C ARG A 214 7.79 3.85 2.03
N ILE A 215 8.46 4.73 1.30
CA ILE A 215 9.84 4.51 0.83
C ILE A 215 10.83 4.43 2.00
N TRP A 216 10.58 5.19 3.07
CA TRP A 216 11.46 5.24 4.25
C TRP A 216 11.11 4.22 5.34
N ILE A 217 10.05 3.41 5.14
CA ILE A 217 9.66 2.40 6.13
C ILE A 217 10.62 1.22 6.00
N LEU A 218 11.45 1.02 7.02
CA LEU A 218 12.33 -0.14 7.08
C LEU A 218 11.52 -1.42 7.34
N PRO A 219 11.89 -2.56 6.72
CA PRO A 219 11.28 -3.85 7.03
C PRO A 219 11.39 -4.16 8.52
N ILE A 220 10.32 -4.66 9.13
CA ILE A 220 10.36 -5.11 10.51
C ILE A 220 11.27 -6.35 10.55
N PRO A 221 12.39 -6.33 11.31
CA PRO A 221 13.24 -7.49 11.43
C PRO A 221 12.46 -8.65 12.06
N PRO A 222 12.66 -9.90 11.61
CA PRO A 222 11.90 -11.04 12.13
C PRO A 222 12.14 -11.20 13.64
N LEU A 223 11.14 -11.70 14.36
CA LEU A 223 11.22 -11.90 15.82
C LEU A 223 12.43 -12.77 16.25
N SER A 224 12.89 -13.67 15.37
CA SER A 224 14.11 -14.47 15.56
C SER A 224 15.39 -13.64 15.64
N SER A 225 15.43 -12.45 15.04
CA SER A 225 16.55 -11.50 15.15
C SER A 225 16.73 -10.97 16.58
N PHE A 226 15.68 -11.04 17.40
CA PHE A 226 15.68 -10.59 18.79
C PHE A 226 15.91 -11.73 19.79
N GLN A 227 16.04 -12.98 19.33
CA GLN A 227 16.37 -14.09 20.21
C GLN A 227 17.88 -14.09 20.52
N PRO A 228 18.28 -14.08 21.80
CA PRO A 228 19.69 -14.23 22.16
C PRO A 228 20.17 -15.60 21.68
N LYS A 229 21.18 -15.63 20.80
CA LYS A 229 21.79 -16.89 20.36
C LYS A 229 22.39 -17.59 21.60
N PRO A 230 22.05 -18.87 21.86
CA PRO A 230 22.72 -19.61 22.92
C PRO A 230 24.18 -19.82 22.50
N ASN A 231 25.09 -19.07 23.11
CA ASN A 231 26.52 -19.19 22.85
C ASN A 231 27.03 -20.46 23.53
N VAL A 232 27.21 -21.53 22.75
CA VAL A 232 27.92 -22.73 23.20
C VAL A 232 29.40 -22.42 23.05
N ASN A 233 30.07 -22.16 24.18
CA ASN A 233 31.50 -21.90 24.36
C ASN A 233 31.94 -20.42 24.45
N SER A 234 31.63 -19.76 25.56
CA SER A 234 32.65 -18.97 26.29
C SER A 234 32.13 -18.51 27.66
N LEU A 235 32.87 -18.89 28.70
CA LEU A 235 32.76 -18.36 30.06
C LEU A 235 33.38 -16.95 30.14
N THR A 236 32.81 -15.97 29.43
CA THR A 236 32.97 -14.52 29.69
C THR A 236 31.91 -13.79 28.85
N ILE A 237 30.79 -13.44 29.48
CA ILE A 237 29.72 -12.69 28.81
C ILE A 237 30.15 -11.23 28.72
N ASN A 238 30.86 -10.87 27.65
CA ASN A 238 30.93 -9.49 27.19
C ASN A 238 29.67 -9.23 26.34
N TYR A 239 28.69 -8.56 26.93
CA TYR A 239 27.53 -8.04 26.21
C TYR A 239 28.02 -7.09 25.11
N SER A 240 28.09 -7.58 23.88
CA SER A 240 28.26 -6.70 22.72
C SER A 240 27.00 -5.83 22.61
N ASN A 241 27.25 -4.52 22.60
CA ASN A 241 26.28 -3.47 22.80
C ASN A 241 25.22 -3.43 21.68
N HIS A 242 24.06 -4.04 21.92
CA HIS A 242 22.82 -3.52 21.32
C HIS A 242 22.59 -2.11 21.89
N ARG A 243 22.50 -1.09 21.04
CA ARG A 243 22.25 0.33 21.44
C ARG A 243 21.05 0.47 22.40
N SER A 244 20.04 -0.39 22.28
CA SER A 244 18.90 -0.48 23.19
C SER A 244 19.27 -1.09 24.56
N ALA A 245 20.10 -2.13 24.59
CA ALA A 245 20.59 -2.75 25.82
C ALA A 245 21.51 -1.81 26.61
N THR A 246 22.35 -1.02 25.95
CA THR A 246 23.22 -0.03 26.60
C THR A 246 22.41 1.11 27.24
N LEU A 247 21.32 1.57 26.59
CA LEU A 247 20.44 2.60 27.16
C LEU A 247 19.64 2.07 28.36
N LEU A 248 19.13 0.84 28.28
CA LEU A 248 18.39 0.19 29.37
C LEU A 248 19.31 -0.11 30.56
N TYR A 249 20.53 -0.59 30.31
CA TYR A 249 21.56 -0.78 31.33
C TYR A 249 21.97 0.54 32.00
N ARG A 250 22.17 1.61 31.21
CA ARG A 250 22.50 2.95 31.74
C ARG A 250 21.34 3.54 32.55
N ALA A 251 20.09 3.33 32.11
CA ALA A 251 18.90 3.74 32.85
C ALA A 251 18.82 3.00 34.20
N ILE A 252 18.92 1.66 34.20
CA ILE A 252 18.91 0.84 35.43
C ILE A 252 20.03 1.26 36.39
N LYS A 253 21.25 1.45 35.88
CA LYS A 253 22.41 1.89 36.68
C LYS A 253 22.21 3.28 37.28
N SER A 254 21.58 4.20 36.55
CA SER A 254 21.24 5.54 37.08
C SER A 254 20.17 5.48 38.19
N THR A 255 19.19 4.58 38.10
CA THR A 255 18.20 4.33 39.17
C THR A 255 18.81 3.67 40.39
N LEU A 256 19.75 2.73 40.22
CA LEU A 256 20.44 2.09 41.35
C LEU A 256 21.38 3.06 42.07
N ILE A 257 22.07 3.94 41.34
CA ILE A 257 22.91 4.99 41.94
C ILE A 257 22.04 6.01 42.69
N ARG A 258 20.85 6.36 42.17
CA ARG A 258 19.91 7.28 42.82
C ARG A 258 19.27 6.69 44.09
N ASN A 259 19.14 5.36 44.18
CA ASN A 259 18.55 4.69 45.35
C ASN A 259 19.56 4.42 46.48
N ASN A 260 20.88 4.54 46.22
CA ASN A 260 21.93 4.36 47.22
C ASN A 260 22.48 5.68 47.80
N SER A 261 21.90 6.84 47.45
CA SER A 261 22.28 8.14 48.02
C SER A 261 21.58 8.49 49.34
N SER A 262 20.95 7.52 50.02
CA SER A 262 20.61 7.66 51.43
C SER A 262 21.01 6.39 52.18
N VAL A 263 21.79 6.59 53.23
CA VAL A 263 22.19 5.65 54.29
C VAL A 263 23.69 5.30 54.28
N ALA A 264 24.29 5.73 55.39
CA ALA A 264 25.64 5.62 55.89
C ALA A 264 26.43 4.32 55.60
N GLN A 265 27.74 4.49 55.42
CA GLN A 265 28.82 3.53 55.74
C GLN A 265 28.56 2.87 57.12
N PRO A 266 28.92 1.58 57.34
CA PRO A 266 30.34 1.23 57.43
C PRO A 266 30.76 -0.21 57.01
N SER A 267 32.06 -0.30 56.70
CA SER A 267 33.03 -1.40 56.93
C SER A 267 32.76 -2.84 56.48
N SER A 268 33.78 -3.38 55.77
CA SER A 268 34.06 -4.78 55.41
C SER A 268 33.29 -5.37 54.22
N ALA A 269 33.84 -5.20 53.02
CA ALA A 269 33.56 -6.08 51.89
C ALA A 269 34.81 -6.26 51.02
N THR A 270 35.08 -7.53 50.75
CA THR A 270 36.21 -8.14 50.05
C THR A 270 36.48 -7.52 48.67
N SER A 271 37.76 -7.32 48.38
CA SER A 271 38.29 -6.83 47.10
C SER A 271 37.82 -7.71 45.92
N LEU A 272 36.99 -7.17 45.05
CA LEU A 272 36.79 -7.69 43.69
C LEU A 272 37.63 -6.84 42.74
N LYS A 273 38.78 -7.40 42.33
CA LYS A 273 39.63 -6.85 41.26
C LYS A 273 38.81 -6.73 39.98
N LEU A 274 38.72 -5.51 39.47
CA LEU A 274 38.18 -5.17 38.16
C LEU A 274 39.09 -5.77 37.05
N PRO A 275 38.57 -6.42 36.00
CA PRO A 275 39.39 -6.71 34.82
C PRO A 275 39.74 -5.40 34.12
N ASN A 276 41.01 -5.25 33.71
CA ASN A 276 41.47 -4.16 32.85
C ASN A 276 40.59 -4.12 31.59
N LEU A 277 39.91 -3.00 31.37
CA LEU A 277 39.34 -2.65 30.08
C LEU A 277 40.48 -2.03 29.28
N ASP A 278 41.19 -2.86 28.52
CA ASP A 278 42.01 -2.34 27.43
C ASP A 278 41.04 -1.69 26.43
N PHE A 279 41.19 -0.37 26.22
CA PHE A 279 40.49 0.33 25.16
C PHE A 279 41.00 -0.22 23.84
N ASP A 280 40.16 -1.00 23.16
CA ASP A 280 40.48 -1.54 21.84
C ASP A 280 40.47 -0.40 20.82
N SER A 281 41.65 0.18 20.58
CA SER A 281 41.90 1.26 19.61
C SER A 281 41.70 0.83 18.15
N THR A 282 41.43 -0.45 17.89
CA THR A 282 41.18 -0.99 16.55
C THR A 282 39.90 -0.41 15.93
N ILE A 283 38.88 -0.11 16.76
CA ILE A 283 37.59 0.44 16.30
C ILE A 283 37.75 1.89 15.80
N SER A 284 38.66 2.66 16.40
CA SER A 284 38.93 4.04 15.95
C SER A 284 39.62 4.03 14.57
N LEU A 285 40.52 3.07 14.33
CA LEU A 285 41.26 2.97 13.08
C LEU A 285 40.37 2.60 11.89
N GLU A 286 39.39 1.71 12.08
CA GLU A 286 38.42 1.37 11.03
C GLU A 286 37.45 2.51 10.73
N CYS A 287 37.04 3.28 11.74
CA CYS A 287 36.19 4.47 11.55
C CYS A 287 36.94 5.57 10.79
N ASP A 288 38.21 5.81 11.12
CA ASP A 288 39.04 6.81 10.45
C ASP A 288 39.36 6.42 8.99
N GLN A 289 39.55 5.12 8.71
CA GLN A 289 39.70 4.60 7.34
C GLN A 289 38.41 4.71 6.52
N LEU A 290 37.24 4.50 7.13
CA LEU A 290 35.94 4.70 6.49
C LEU A 290 35.64 6.18 6.22
N ILE A 291 36.04 7.08 7.12
CA ILE A 291 35.86 8.53 6.93
C ILE A 291 36.80 9.04 5.81
N ASN A 292 38.05 8.59 5.78
CA ASN A 292 39.00 9.01 4.75
C ASN A 292 38.64 8.45 3.36
N SER A 293 38.15 7.20 3.27
CA SER A 293 37.68 6.63 2.00
C SER A 293 36.40 7.29 1.46
N GLN A 294 35.53 7.80 2.34
CA GLN A 294 34.37 8.59 1.95
C GLN A 294 34.74 10.00 1.45
N LEU A 295 35.80 10.60 1.99
CA LEU A 295 36.30 11.92 1.56
C LEU A 295 36.98 11.86 0.18
N GLU A 296 37.83 10.85 -0.08
CA GLU A 296 38.44 10.67 -1.40
C GLU A 296 37.40 10.42 -2.51
N HIS A 297 36.29 9.75 -2.19
CA HIS A 297 35.20 9.49 -3.13
C HIS A 297 34.40 10.75 -3.50
N VAL A 298 34.36 11.75 -2.62
CA VAL A 298 33.68 13.04 -2.83
C VAL A 298 34.55 13.97 -3.67
N ASP A 299 35.87 13.97 -3.47
CA ASP A 299 36.79 14.79 -4.25
C ASP A 299 36.92 14.26 -5.70
N HIS A 300 36.92 12.94 -5.90
CA HIS A 300 36.89 12.34 -7.25
C HIS A 300 35.58 12.60 -8.03
N GLN A 301 34.48 12.89 -7.32
CA GLN A 301 33.22 13.31 -7.96
C GLN A 301 33.18 14.80 -8.26
N ARG A 302 33.95 15.63 -7.54
CA ARG A 302 34.08 17.06 -7.82
C ARG A 302 34.89 17.32 -9.09
N ASP A 303 35.99 16.61 -9.29
CA ASP A 303 36.86 16.83 -10.46
C ASP A 303 36.18 16.44 -11.78
N LYS A 304 35.23 15.49 -11.77
CA LYS A 304 34.43 15.09 -12.95
C LYS A 304 33.33 16.07 -13.35
N ILE A 305 33.11 17.14 -12.58
CA ILE A 305 32.09 18.17 -12.88
C ILE A 305 32.75 19.44 -13.46
N THR A 306 34.09 19.49 -13.50
CA THR A 306 34.87 20.66 -13.97
C THR A 306 35.70 20.42 -15.24
N GLU A 307 35.52 19.29 -15.93
CA GLU A 307 35.88 19.10 -17.35
C GLU A 307 34.62 19.00 -18.22
#